data_AF-F0RJJ0-F1
#
_entry.id   AF-F0RJJ0-F1
#
_cell.length_a   1.000
_cell.length_b   1.000
_cell.length_c   1.000
_cell.angle_alpha   90.00
_cell.angle_beta   90.00
_cell.angle_gamma   90.00
#
_symmetry.space_group_name_H-M   'P 1'
#
loop_
_entity.id
_entity.type
_entity.pdbx_description
1 polymer ?
#
loop_
_entity_poly.entity_id
_entity_poly.type
_entity_poly.pdbx_seq_one_letter_code
_entity_poly.pdbx_strand_id
1 'polypeptide(L)'
;MYERWGGGPQPPQVVTGHLDSVAQRHGWTWHTEPGDLHQHRTEAVLGAVLGYVLLTGNVAAVASAPCQPDVTPWPLLGGGPVWDALSASGVPVLPDPAWLLADLTPAERARLLNSEFGGAWEARAVQKERPSTRAEALFNSWD
;
A
#
# COMPACT_ATOMS: atom_id res chain seq x y z
N MET A 1 13.85 2.12 8.18
CA MET A 1 13.00 2.86 7.22
C MET A 1 11.57 2.35 7.21
N TYR A 2 11.34 1.04 7.01
CA TYR A 2 10.00 0.43 7.09
C TYR A 2 9.55 0.09 8.51
N GLU A 3 10.48 0.01 9.48
CA GLU A 3 10.15 -0.21 10.89
C GLU A 3 9.24 0.88 11.46
N ARG A 4 9.35 2.11 10.93
CA ARG A 4 8.50 3.25 11.31
C ARG A 4 7.06 3.13 10.78
N TRP A 5 6.85 2.27 9.80
CA TRP A 5 5.57 1.93 9.21
C TRP A 5 5.05 0.58 9.72
N GLY A 6 5.75 -0.08 10.66
CA GLY A 6 5.28 -1.28 11.35
C GLY A 6 6.04 -2.58 11.07
N GLY A 7 7.20 -2.57 10.38
CA GLY A 7 8.00 -3.81 10.24
C GLY A 7 9.32 -3.68 9.47
N GLY A 8 10.17 -4.71 9.51
CA GLY A 8 11.44 -4.72 8.77
C GLY A 8 11.22 -4.76 7.24
N PRO A 9 12.03 -4.04 6.43
CA PRO A 9 11.95 -4.11 4.97
C PRO A 9 12.11 -5.54 4.46
N GLN A 10 11.27 -5.94 3.52
CA GLN A 10 11.54 -7.05 2.62
C GLN A 10 11.85 -6.52 1.21
N PRO A 11 12.72 -7.18 0.44
CA PRO A 11 12.93 -6.82 -0.96
C PRO A 11 11.62 -6.90 -1.75
N PRO A 12 11.37 -5.98 -2.71
CA PRO A 12 10.13 -5.99 -3.51
C PRO A 12 9.85 -7.34 -4.18
N GLN A 13 10.89 -8.05 -4.64
CA GLN A 13 10.76 -9.36 -5.27
C GLN A 13 10.22 -10.43 -4.31
N VAL A 14 10.58 -10.35 -3.03
CA VAL A 14 10.05 -11.24 -1.98
C VAL A 14 8.57 -10.97 -1.76
N VAL A 15 8.18 -9.69 -1.75
CA VAL A 15 6.80 -9.27 -1.58
C VAL A 15 5.97 -9.75 -2.77
N THR A 16 6.37 -9.46 -4.00
CA THR A 16 5.65 -9.88 -5.21
C THR A 16 5.50 -11.41 -5.31
N GLY A 17 6.60 -12.16 -5.13
CA GLY A 17 6.52 -13.64 -5.17
C GLY A 17 5.66 -14.23 -4.04
N HIS A 18 5.57 -13.54 -2.91
CA HIS A 18 4.67 -13.93 -1.83
C HIS A 18 3.21 -13.64 -2.17
N LEU A 19 2.90 -12.50 -2.77
CA LEU A 19 1.54 -12.18 -3.24
C LEU A 19 1.05 -13.23 -4.24
N ASP A 20 1.89 -13.64 -5.18
CA ASP A 20 1.58 -14.73 -6.12
C ASP A 20 1.30 -16.05 -5.39
N SER A 21 2.09 -16.37 -4.37
CA SER A 21 1.91 -17.58 -3.56
C SER A 21 0.59 -17.57 -2.78
N VAL A 22 0.20 -16.41 -2.23
CA VAL A 22 -1.11 -16.23 -1.58
C VAL A 22 -2.22 -16.38 -2.60
N ALA A 23 -2.11 -15.73 -3.76
CA ALA A 23 -3.09 -15.83 -4.83
C ALA A 23 -3.33 -17.30 -5.22
N GLN A 24 -2.26 -18.04 -5.48
CA GLN A 24 -2.34 -19.45 -5.86
C GLN A 24 -3.03 -20.30 -4.79
N ARG A 25 -2.70 -20.10 -3.51
CA ARG A 25 -3.29 -20.86 -2.39
C ARG A 25 -4.80 -20.66 -2.30
N HIS A 26 -5.28 -19.46 -2.60
CA HIS A 26 -6.69 -19.11 -2.48
C HIS A 26 -7.46 -19.19 -3.82
N GLY A 27 -6.80 -19.58 -4.91
CA GLY A 27 -7.40 -19.61 -6.25
C GLY A 27 -7.74 -18.22 -6.76
N TRP A 28 -6.87 -17.24 -6.52
CA TRP A 28 -7.04 -15.86 -6.98
C TRP A 28 -6.08 -15.53 -8.11
N THR A 29 -6.43 -14.52 -8.88
CA THR A 29 -5.57 -13.88 -9.88
C THR A 29 -5.41 -12.40 -9.55
N TRP A 30 -4.24 -11.86 -9.87
CA TRP A 30 -3.90 -10.46 -9.63
C TRP A 30 -3.66 -9.79 -10.97
N HIS A 31 -4.25 -8.62 -11.16
CA HIS A 31 -4.11 -7.82 -12.36
C HIS A 31 -3.52 -6.48 -11.96
N THR A 32 -2.32 -6.16 -12.45
CA THR A 32 -1.77 -4.81 -12.29
C THR A 32 -2.68 -3.83 -13.01
N GLU A 33 -3.24 -2.88 -12.28
CA GLU A 33 -4.07 -1.85 -12.88
C GLU A 33 -3.18 -0.80 -13.54
N PRO A 34 -3.59 -0.26 -14.70
CA PRO A 34 -2.91 0.86 -15.30
C PRO A 34 -3.14 2.12 -14.46
N GLY A 35 -2.13 2.97 -14.36
CA GLY A 35 -2.23 4.28 -13.72
C GLY A 35 -1.02 4.61 -12.87
N ASP A 36 -1.15 5.71 -12.16
CA ASP A 36 -0.06 6.32 -11.41
C ASP A 36 0.28 5.55 -10.12
N LEU A 37 -0.70 4.83 -9.56
CA LEU A 37 -0.53 4.05 -8.34
C LEU A 37 -0.14 2.61 -8.66
N HIS A 38 0.83 2.08 -7.92
CA HIS A 38 1.14 0.65 -7.92
C HIS A 38 0.03 -0.13 -7.19
N GLN A 39 -1.03 -0.48 -7.92
CA GLN A 39 -2.16 -1.23 -7.39
C GLN A 39 -2.50 -2.46 -8.23
N HIS A 40 -2.95 -3.51 -7.56
CA HIS A 40 -3.33 -4.78 -8.17
C HIS A 40 -4.78 -5.11 -7.83
N ARG A 41 -5.61 -5.34 -8.84
CA ARG A 41 -6.95 -5.90 -8.67
C ARG A 41 -6.84 -7.40 -8.41
N THR A 42 -7.44 -7.86 -7.32
CA THR A 42 -7.50 -9.28 -6.96
C THR A 42 -8.87 -9.84 -7.34
N GLU A 43 -8.88 -10.95 -8.08
CA GLU A 43 -10.08 -11.63 -8.55
C GLU A 43 -10.11 -13.09 -8.10
N ALA A 44 -11.29 -13.62 -7.79
CA ALA A 44 -11.51 -15.05 -7.60
C ALA A 44 -11.54 -15.79 -8.95
N VAL A 45 -11.40 -17.12 -8.94
CA VAL A 45 -11.49 -18.00 -10.13
C VAL A 45 -12.67 -17.68 -11.07
N LEU A 46 -13.81 -17.27 -10.50
CA LEU A 46 -15.04 -16.98 -11.26
C LEU A 46 -15.15 -15.50 -11.71
N GLY A 47 -14.06 -14.73 -11.64
CA GLY A 47 -14.00 -13.33 -12.07
C GLY A 47 -14.61 -12.32 -11.10
N ALA A 48 -14.99 -12.74 -9.89
CA ALA A 48 -15.48 -11.83 -8.85
C ALA A 48 -14.30 -11.02 -8.28
N VAL A 49 -14.37 -9.69 -8.34
CA VAL A 49 -13.38 -8.80 -7.74
C VAL A 49 -13.47 -8.90 -6.22
N LEU A 50 -12.35 -9.25 -5.59
CA LEU A 50 -12.22 -9.42 -4.14
C LEU A 50 -11.70 -8.15 -3.45
N GLY A 51 -11.00 -7.30 -4.20
CA GLY A 51 -10.45 -6.04 -3.72
C GLY A 51 -9.24 -5.61 -4.53
N TYR A 52 -8.58 -4.57 -4.05
CA TYR A 52 -7.41 -3.98 -4.65
C TYR A 52 -6.29 -3.95 -3.61
N VAL A 53 -5.05 -4.17 -4.04
CA VAL A 53 -3.88 -4.12 -3.18
C VAL A 53 -2.94 -3.04 -3.68
N LEU A 54 -2.74 -1.99 -2.89
CA LEU A 54 -1.72 -0.98 -3.13
C LEU A 54 -0.40 -1.46 -2.55
N LEU A 55 0.70 -1.23 -3.27
CA LEU A 55 2.04 -1.65 -2.86
C LEU A 55 3.03 -0.51 -2.93
N THR A 56 3.89 -0.43 -1.92
CA THR A 56 5.07 0.43 -1.90
C THR A 56 6.17 -0.27 -1.14
N GLY A 57 7.19 -0.71 -1.86
CA GLY A 57 8.23 -1.58 -1.30
C GLY A 57 7.61 -2.86 -0.72
N ASN A 58 7.66 -3.00 0.60
CA ASN A 58 7.01 -4.10 1.33
C ASN A 58 5.81 -3.67 2.18
N VAL A 59 5.34 -2.43 2.04
CA VAL A 59 4.10 -1.98 2.65
C VAL A 59 2.95 -2.26 1.68
N ALA A 60 1.88 -2.85 2.18
CA ALA A 60 0.66 -3.09 1.44
C ALA A 60 -0.55 -2.46 2.13
N ALA A 61 -1.52 -2.01 1.35
CA ALA A 61 -2.85 -1.66 1.83
C ALA A 61 -3.90 -2.33 0.94
N VAL A 62 -5.01 -2.75 1.53
CA VAL A 62 -6.13 -3.35 0.79
C VAL A 62 -7.23 -2.31 0.66
N ALA A 63 -7.91 -2.28 -0.49
CA ALA A 63 -9.01 -1.37 -0.78
C ALA A 63 -10.21 -2.11 -1.40
N SER A 64 -11.42 -1.60 -1.18
CA SER A 64 -12.66 -2.15 -1.75
C SER A 64 -12.92 -1.72 -3.19
N ALA A 65 -12.25 -0.66 -3.63
CA ALA A 65 -12.35 -0.04 -4.94
C ALA A 65 -10.96 0.46 -5.38
N PRO A 66 -10.74 0.69 -6.68
CA PRO A 66 -9.46 1.22 -7.15
C PRO A 66 -9.20 2.59 -6.52
N CYS A 67 -8.00 2.78 -5.99
CA CYS A 67 -7.61 4.07 -5.40
C CYS A 67 -7.19 5.03 -6.52
N GLN A 68 -7.50 6.31 -6.32
CA GLN A 68 -7.13 7.39 -7.22
C GLN A 68 -6.44 8.49 -6.41
N PRO A 69 -5.34 9.09 -6.89
CA PRO A 69 -4.60 10.13 -6.15
C PRO A 69 -5.49 11.28 -5.67
N ASP A 70 -6.41 11.73 -6.53
CA ASP A 70 -7.24 12.92 -6.28
C ASP A 70 -8.58 12.63 -5.60
N VAL A 71 -8.88 11.36 -5.30
CA VAL A 71 -10.17 10.95 -4.73
C VAL A 71 -9.98 10.49 -3.30
N THR A 72 -10.21 11.39 -2.35
CA THR A 72 -10.15 11.09 -0.91
C THR A 72 -11.56 11.11 -0.28
N PRO A 73 -11.81 10.32 0.79
CA PRO A 73 -10.89 9.36 1.40
C PRO A 73 -10.71 8.10 0.53
N TRP A 74 -9.53 7.49 0.59
CA TRP A 74 -9.29 6.23 -0.10
C TRP A 74 -10.11 5.10 0.52
N PRO A 75 -10.65 4.17 -0.29
CA PRO A 75 -11.54 3.09 0.16
C PRO A 75 -10.78 1.92 0.81
N LEU A 76 -9.87 2.22 1.74
CA LEU A 76 -9.02 1.24 2.41
C LEU A 76 -9.81 0.33 3.38
N LEU A 77 -9.40 -0.93 3.46
CA LEU A 77 -10.05 -1.99 4.23
C LEU A 77 -9.10 -2.62 5.24
N GLY A 78 -9.62 -2.88 6.45
CA GLY A 78 -8.90 -3.53 7.56
C GLY A 78 -9.43 -4.93 7.85
N GLY A 79 -9.99 -5.59 6.83
CA GLY A 79 -10.62 -6.89 6.94
C GLY A 79 -11.14 -7.39 5.60
N GLY A 80 -11.59 -8.64 5.57
CA GLY A 80 -12.06 -9.32 4.36
C GLY A 80 -11.00 -10.23 3.76
N PRO A 81 -11.35 -11.05 2.76
CA PRO A 81 -10.55 -12.20 2.36
C PRO A 81 -9.11 -11.84 1.97
N VAL A 82 -8.92 -10.76 1.21
CA VAL A 82 -7.59 -10.31 0.78
C VAL A 82 -6.77 -9.81 1.98
N TRP A 83 -7.35 -8.96 2.84
CA TRP A 83 -6.67 -8.46 4.04
C TRP A 83 -6.31 -9.59 5.00
N ASP A 84 -7.24 -10.51 5.26
CA ASP A 84 -7.06 -11.62 6.18
C ASP A 84 -5.95 -12.57 5.69
N ALA A 85 -5.90 -12.84 4.37
CA ALA A 85 -4.86 -13.68 3.79
C ALA A 85 -3.46 -13.03 3.84
N LEU A 86 -3.37 -11.73 3.54
CA LEU A 86 -2.10 -11.02 3.59
C LEU A 86 -1.61 -10.80 5.03
N SER A 87 -2.50 -10.43 5.95
CA SER A 87 -2.17 -10.19 7.36
C SER A 87 -1.70 -11.46 8.08
N ALA A 88 -2.34 -12.61 7.81
CA ALA A 88 -1.95 -13.90 8.38
C ALA A 88 -0.53 -14.32 8.00
N SER A 89 0.02 -13.78 6.90
CA SER A 89 1.36 -14.12 6.43
C SER A 89 2.49 -13.35 7.10
N GLY A 90 2.22 -12.12 7.57
CA GLY A 90 3.22 -11.22 8.14
C GLY A 90 4.35 -10.79 7.18
N VAL A 91 4.26 -11.10 5.88
CA VAL A 91 5.31 -10.77 4.90
C VAL A 91 5.23 -9.31 4.46
N PRO A 92 4.12 -8.82 3.88
CA PRO A 92 3.94 -7.39 3.74
C PRO A 92 3.60 -6.77 5.10
N VAL A 93 4.11 -5.57 5.33
CA VAL A 93 3.64 -4.73 6.42
C VAL A 93 2.26 -4.20 6.02
N LEU A 94 1.25 -4.45 6.85
CA LEU A 94 -0.14 -4.02 6.65
C LEU A 94 -0.54 -3.06 7.76
N PRO A 95 -0.26 -1.75 7.62
CA PRO A 95 -0.66 -0.77 8.61
C PRO A 95 -2.18 -0.64 8.63
N ASP A 96 -2.73 -0.42 9.83
CA ASP A 96 -4.18 -0.25 10.00
C ASP A 96 -4.73 0.85 9.07
N PRO A 97 -5.86 0.64 8.38
CA PRO A 97 -6.46 1.64 7.50
C PRO A 97 -6.78 2.97 8.20
N ALA A 98 -7.24 2.93 9.45
CA ALA A 98 -7.52 4.15 10.22
C ALA A 98 -6.22 4.94 10.49
N TRP A 99 -5.09 4.24 10.66
CA TRP A 99 -3.80 4.90 10.80
C TRP A 99 -3.29 5.47 9.47
N LEU A 100 -3.48 4.74 8.36
CA LEU A 100 -3.15 5.19 7.01
C LEU A 100 -3.96 6.42 6.60
N LEU A 101 -5.25 6.44 6.93
CA LEU A 101 -6.19 7.52 6.58
C LEU A 101 -6.14 8.69 7.58
N ALA A 102 -5.49 8.54 8.73
CA ALA A 102 -5.32 9.65 9.66
C ALA A 102 -4.37 10.71 9.09
N ASP A 103 -4.66 11.97 9.42
CA ASP A 103 -3.90 13.11 8.95
C ASP A 103 -2.40 12.98 9.25
N LEU A 104 -1.61 13.45 8.29
CA LEU A 104 -0.17 13.55 8.40
C LEU A 104 0.18 14.81 9.21
N THR A 105 0.65 14.59 10.45
CA THR A 105 0.94 15.68 11.38
C THR A 105 2.11 16.55 10.89
N PRO A 106 2.22 17.82 11.33
CA PRO A 106 3.35 18.67 10.98
C PRO A 106 4.71 18.05 11.36
N ALA A 107 4.77 17.34 12.49
CA ALA A 107 5.97 16.64 12.93
C ALA A 107 6.35 15.48 12.01
N GLU A 108 5.37 14.71 11.52
CA GLU A 108 5.62 13.64 10.55
C GLU A 108 6.05 14.19 9.20
N ARG A 109 5.39 15.25 8.71
CA ARG A 109 5.81 15.96 7.48
C ARG A 109 7.25 16.43 7.56
N ALA A 110 7.63 17.08 8.66
CA ALA A 110 8.99 17.53 8.87
C ALA A 110 9.98 16.36 8.91
N ARG A 111 9.61 15.23 9.51
CA ARG A 111 10.44 14.02 9.53
C ARG A 111 10.59 13.39 8.13
N LEU A 112 9.52 13.33 7.34
CA LEU A 112 9.56 12.82 5.97
C LEU A 112 10.44 13.68 5.07
N LEU A 113 10.34 15.01 5.19
CA LEU A 113 11.18 15.97 4.45
C LEU A 113 12.67 15.86 4.79
N ASN A 114 12.98 15.52 6.04
CA ASN A 114 14.35 15.36 6.54
C ASN A 114 14.79 13.90 6.61
N SER A 115 14.08 12.98 5.95
CA SER A 115 14.38 11.56 6.01
C SER A 115 15.71 11.28 5.30
N GLU A 116 16.75 10.92 6.06
CA GLU A 116 18.04 10.44 5.51
C GLU A 116 17.92 9.04 4.90
N PHE A 117 16.85 8.33 5.25
CA PHE A 117 16.55 6.98 4.81
C PHE A 117 15.41 7.03 3.80
N GLY A 118 15.72 6.84 2.52
CA GLY A 118 14.72 6.81 1.46
C GLY A 118 14.99 7.72 0.30
N GLY A 119 16.16 7.57 -0.33
CA GLY A 119 16.55 8.14 -1.63
C GLY A 119 15.66 9.25 -2.17
N ALA A 120 15.62 10.40 -1.49
CA ALA A 120 14.86 11.61 -1.85
C ALA A 120 13.34 11.46 -2.14
N TRP A 121 12.75 10.27 -2.17
CA TRP A 121 11.41 10.06 -2.73
C TRP A 121 10.30 10.52 -1.77
N GLU A 122 10.43 10.25 -0.48
CA GLU A 122 9.45 10.67 0.53
C GLU A 122 9.43 12.18 0.69
N ALA A 123 10.64 12.77 0.67
CA ALA A 123 10.80 14.22 0.64
C ALA A 123 10.19 14.80 -0.65
N ARG A 124 10.40 14.15 -1.80
CA ARG A 124 9.79 14.55 -3.08
C ARG A 124 8.26 14.43 -3.06
N ALA A 125 7.70 13.35 -2.53
CA ALA A 125 6.27 13.13 -2.37
C ALA A 125 5.65 14.25 -1.51
N VAL A 126 6.26 14.55 -0.37
CA VAL A 126 5.80 15.64 0.51
C VAL A 126 5.92 17.02 -0.17
N GLN A 127 7.00 17.27 -0.90
CA GLN A 127 7.24 18.56 -1.58
C GLN A 127 6.31 18.79 -2.77
N LYS A 128 6.07 17.76 -3.59
CA LYS A 128 5.31 17.89 -4.84
C LYS A 128 3.82 17.66 -4.64
N GLU A 129 3.45 16.58 -3.95
CA GLU A 129 2.07 16.10 -3.89
C GLU A 129 1.33 16.57 -2.63
N ARG A 130 2.07 17.07 -1.63
CA ARG A 130 1.51 17.63 -0.40
C ARG A 130 0.47 16.68 0.25
N PRO A 131 0.83 15.40 0.46
CA PRO A 131 -0.10 14.37 0.91
C PRO A 131 -0.76 14.79 2.21
N SER A 132 -2.07 14.69 2.31
CA SER A 132 -2.86 14.99 3.49
C SER A 132 -2.82 13.86 4.52
N THR A 133 -2.75 12.61 4.04
CA THR A 133 -2.76 11.38 4.85
C THR A 133 -1.44 10.60 4.75
N ARG A 134 -1.25 9.60 5.63
CA ARG A 134 -0.13 8.64 5.53
C ARG A 134 -0.25 7.73 4.31
N ALA A 135 -1.48 7.38 3.93
CA ALA A 135 -1.77 6.61 2.73
C ALA A 135 -1.25 7.32 1.47
N GLU A 136 -1.60 8.60 1.32
CA GLU A 136 -1.13 9.42 0.19
C GLU A 136 0.39 9.59 0.23
N ALA A 137 1.02 9.69 1.40
CA ALA A 137 2.48 9.79 1.47
C ALA A 137 3.20 8.48 1.09
N LEU A 138 2.55 7.34 1.26
CA LEU A 138 3.11 6.02 1.00
C LEU A 138 2.86 5.55 -0.42
N PHE A 139 1.60 5.54 -0.87
CA PHE A 139 1.19 4.93 -2.13
C PHE A 139 0.90 5.99 -3.19
N ASN A 140 1.71 7.04 -3.24
CA ASN A 140 1.55 8.11 -4.22
C ASN A 140 1.87 7.65 -5.65
N SER A 141 1.77 8.58 -6.61
CA SER A 141 2.15 8.30 -7.99
C SER A 141 3.66 8.04 -8.09
N TRP A 142 4.04 6.86 -8.60
CA TRP A 142 5.44 6.52 -8.84
C TRP A 142 5.76 6.78 -10.32
N ASP A 143 6.54 7.85 -10.53
CA ASP A 143 7.03 8.41 -11.79
C ASP A 143 6.00 8.99 -12.79
#